data_AF-A0A933ID43-F1
#
_entry.id   AF-A0A933ID43-F1
#
_cell.length_a   1.000
_cell.length_b   1.000
_cell.length_c   1.000
_cell.angle_alpha   90.00
_cell.angle_beta   90.00
_cell.angle_gamma   90.00
#
_symmetry.space_group_name_H-M   'P 1'
#
loop_
_entity.id
_entity.type
_entity.pdbx_description
1 polymer ?
#
loop_
_entity_poly.entity_id
_entity_poly.type
_entity_poly.pdbx_seq_one_letter_code
_entity_poly.pdbx_strand_id
1 'polypeptide(L)' 'MKESLVAFISHLFANGLLRIDAEVYQSNIRSQGLMGKIGFSVEGRKREAHFNGQNYEEIMVYGILKKEWPGH' A
#
# COMPACT_ATOMS: atom_id res chain seq x y z
N MET A 1 1.39 7.16 12.81
CA MET A 1 1.83 6.41 11.62
C MET A 1 1.09 6.81 10.34
N LYS A 2 -0.22 7.11 10.36
CA LYS A 2 -0.91 7.66 9.17
C LYS A 2 -0.25 8.95 8.67
N GLU A 3 -0.09 9.94 9.55
CA GLU A 3 0.49 11.25 9.20
C GLU A 3 1.90 11.18 8.59
N SER A 4 2.76 10.29 9.12
CA SER A 4 4.11 10.11 8.59
C SER A 4 4.10 9.48 7.19
N LEU A 5 3.18 8.55 6.92
CA LEU A 5 3.05 7.92 5.61
C LEU A 5 2.48 8.90 4.58
N VAL A 6 1.48 9.69 4.98
CA VAL A 6 0.92 10.79 4.18
C VAL A 6 2.01 11.79 3.79
N ALA A 7 2.79 12.29 4.75
CA ALA A 7 3.85 13.26 4.48
C ALA A 7 4.90 12.69 3.52
N PHE A 8 5.24 11.41 3.68
CA PHE A 8 6.18 10.72 2.80
C PHE A 8 5.63 10.56 1.38
N ILE A 9 4.38 10.14 1.22
CA ILE A 9 3.72 10.03 -0.10
C ILE A 9 3.65 11.39 -0.80
N SER A 10 3.24 12.43 -0.08
CA SER A 10 3.23 13.81 -0.60
C SER A 10 4.61 14.24 -1.07
N HIS A 11 5.65 13.95 -0.29
CA HIS A 11 7.03 14.25 -0.69
C HIS A 11 7.42 13.47 -1.96
N LEU A 12 7.12 12.18 -2.05
CA LEU A 12 7.43 11.37 -3.23
C LEU A 12 6.76 11.91 -4.50
N PHE A 13 5.47 12.26 -4.44
CA PHE A 13 4.77 12.85 -5.58
C PHE A 13 5.26 14.26 -5.94
N ALA A 14 5.66 15.05 -4.95
CA ALA A 14 6.30 16.34 -5.18
C ALA A 14 7.64 16.20 -5.91
N ASN A 15 8.38 15.11 -5.68
CA ASN A 15 9.65 14.80 -6.34
C ASN A 15 9.50 14.07 -7.69
N GLY A 16 8.30 14.08 -8.27
CA GLY A 16 8.09 13.65 -9.66
C GLY A 16 7.72 12.19 -9.86
N LEU A 17 7.49 11.42 -8.78
CA LEU A 17 6.93 10.08 -8.94
C LEU A 17 5.51 10.17 -9.56
N LEU A 18 5.22 9.26 -10.49
CA LEU A 18 3.88 9.12 -11.08
C LEU A 18 2.99 8.19 -10.24
N ARG A 19 3.61 7.26 -9.50
CA ARG A 19 2.94 6.11 -8.90
C ARG A 19 3.74 5.61 -7.68
N ILE A 20 3.02 5.04 -6.72
CA ILE A 20 3.58 4.34 -5.56
C ILE A 20 2.87 2.99 -5.43
N ASP A 21 3.66 1.93 -5.22
CA ASP A 21 3.19 0.58 -4.99
C ASP A 21 3.42 0.16 -3.53
N ALA A 22 2.57 -0.71 -3.00
CA ALA A 22 2.72 -1.28 -1.67
C ALA A 22 2.27 -2.75 -1.63
N GLU A 23 3.00 -3.57 -0.86
CA GLU A 23 2.66 -4.96 -0.60
C GLU A 23 2.30 -5.13 0.88
N VAL A 24 1.15 -5.74 1.17
CA VAL A 24 0.65 -5.96 2.53
C VAL A 24 0.19 -7.40 2.67
N TYR A 25 0.63 -8.07 3.73
CA TYR A 25 0.12 -9.38 4.10
C TYR A 25 -1.41 -9.39 4.23
N GLN A 26 -2.07 -10.41 3.70
CA GLN A 26 -3.52 -10.54 3.76
C GLN A 26 -4.04 -10.65 5.21
N SER A 27 -3.25 -11.16 6.15
CA SER A 27 -3.63 -11.16 7.56
C SER A 27 -3.56 -9.79 8.23
N ASN A 28 -2.83 -8.82 7.67
CA ASN A 28 -2.64 -7.50 8.28
C ASN A 28 -3.79 -6.55 7.96
N ILE A 29 -4.96 -6.84 8.54
CA ILE A 29 -6.21 -6.09 8.34
C ILE A 29 -6.04 -4.59 8.68
N ARG A 30 -5.23 -4.28 9.70
CA ARG A 30 -4.97 -2.89 10.10
C ARG A 30 -4.27 -2.11 9.00
N SER A 31 -3.22 -2.67 8.40
CA SER A 31 -2.51 -2.02 7.30
C SER A 31 -3.38 -1.92 6.05
N GLN A 32 -4.17 -2.95 5.72
CA GLN A 32 -5.10 -2.88 4.58
C GLN A 32 -6.15 -1.77 4.75
N GLY A 33 -6.71 -1.63 5.96
CA GLY A 33 -7.62 -0.53 6.27
C GLY A 33 -6.95 0.85 6.19
N LEU A 34 -5.64 0.95 6.49
CA LEU A 34 -4.88 2.18 6.31
C LEU A 34 -4.68 2.51 4.82
N MET A 35 -4.37 1.51 3.98
CA MET A 35 -4.20 1.69 2.53
C MET A 35 -5.44 2.31 1.90
N GLY A 36 -6.62 1.74 2.20
CA GLY A 36 -7.89 2.29 1.70
C GLY A 36 -8.19 3.70 2.20
N LYS A 37 -7.85 4.03 3.45
CA LYS A 37 -8.02 5.39 4.01
C LYS A 37 -7.11 6.44 3.37
N ILE A 38 -5.95 6.03 2.86
CA ILE A 38 -4.97 6.91 2.20
C ILE A 38 -5.27 7.09 0.71
N GLY A 39 -6.09 6.19 0.12
CA GLY A 39 -6.51 6.27 -1.28
C GLY A 39 -5.82 5.25 -2.20
N PHE A 40 -5.10 4.27 -1.65
CA PHE A 40 -4.57 3.17 -2.45
C PHE A 40 -5.70 2.26 -2.93
N SER A 41 -5.55 1.75 -4.15
CA SER A 41 -6.42 0.73 -4.75
C SER A 41 -5.76 -0.65 -4.70
N VAL A 42 -6.55 -1.70 -4.56
CA VAL A 42 -6.06 -3.08 -4.72
C VAL A 42 -5.88 -3.35 -6.20
N GLU A 43 -4.71 -3.85 -6.58
CA GLU A 43 -4.37 -4.14 -7.97
C GLU A 43 -4.06 -5.62 -8.20
N GLY A 44 -3.79 -6.36 -7.13
CA GLY A 44 -3.50 -7.76 -7.25
C GLY A 44 -3.38 -8.49 -5.92
N ARG A 45 -3.21 -9.80 -6.06
CA ARG A 45 -3.01 -10.72 -4.96
C ARG A 45 -1.99 -11.77 -5.37
N LYS A 46 -0.88 -11.83 -4.65
CA LYS A 46 0.16 -12.84 -4.83
C LYS A 46 -0.21 -14.01 -3.91
N ARG A 47 -0.65 -15.11 -4.51
CA ARG A 47 -0.98 -16.36 -3.79
C ARG A 47 0.31 -17.02 -3.33
N GLU A 48 0.29 -17.56 -2.11
CA GLU A 48 1.42 -18.29 -1.52
C GLU A 48 2.76 -17.54 -1.60
N ALA A 49 2.73 -16.22 -1.40
CA ALA A 49 3.85 -15.34 -1.73
C ALA A 49 4.94 -15.30 -0.65
N HIS A 50 4.60 -15.64 0.59
CA HIS A 50 5.53 -15.63 1.71
C HIS A 50 5.32 -16.83 2.61
N PHE A 51 6.39 -17.55 2.95
CA PHE A 51 6.35 -18.63 3.94
C PHE A 51 6.79 -18.08 5.30
N ASN A 52 5.91 -18.13 6.30
CA ASN A 52 6.18 -17.58 7.63
C ASN A 52 6.80 -18.59 8.61
N GLY A 53 7.28 -19.73 8.11
CA GLY A 53 7.81 -20.83 8.92
C GLY A 53 6.78 -21.94 9.22
N GLN A 54 5.49 -21.69 9.01
CA GLN A 54 4.44 -22.70 9.18
C GLN A 54 3.54 -22.82 7.94
N ASN A 55 3.10 -21.68 7.40
CA ASN A 55 2.17 -21.63 6.29
C ASN A 55 2.63 -20.61 5.24
N TYR A 56 2.14 -20.80 4.03
CA TYR A 56 2.21 -19.77 3.01
C TYR A 56 1.10 -18.73 3.22
N GLU A 57 1.47 -17.46 3.15
CA GLU A 57 0.60 -16.32 3.29
C GLU A 57 0.47 -15.56 1.96
N GLU A 58 -0.72 -15.05 1.69
CA GLU A 58 -1.00 -14.19 0.54
C GLU A 58 -0.53 -12.75 0.79
N ILE A 59 -0.07 -12.10 -0.27
CA ILE A 59 0.26 -10.67 -0.27
C ILE A 59 -0.74 -9.92 -1.16
N MET A 60 -1.37 -8.91 -0.59
CA MET A 60 -2.21 -7.94 -1.29
C MET A 60 -1.31 -6.84 -1.89
N VAL A 61 -1.45 -6.62 -3.20
CA VAL A 61 -0.72 -5.58 -3.94
C VAL A 61 -1.63 -4.37 -4.10
N TYR A 62 -1.09 -3.21 -3.72
CA TYR A 62 -1.77 -1.93 -3.77
C TYR A 62 -0.99 -0.95 -4.64
N GLY A 63 -1.72 -0.04 -5.29
CA GLY A 63 -1.14 1.08 -6.04
C GLY A 63 -1.93 2.37 -5.84
N ILE A 64 -1.23 3.50 -5.97
CA ILE A 64 -1.84 4.83 -6.06
C ILE A 64 -1.10 5.67 -7.09
N LEU A 65 -1.85 6.32 -7.98
CA LEU A 65 -1.31 7.25 -8.97
C LEU A 65 -1.28 8.67 -8.41
N LYS A 66 -0.34 9.49 -8.88
CA LYS A 66 -0.24 10.91 -8.50
C LYS A 66 -1.55 11.67 -8.74
N LYS A 67 -2.29 11.34 -9.80
CA LYS A 67 -3.58 11.96 -10.12
C LYS A 67 -4.72 11.58 -9.16
N GLU A 68 -4.56 10.50 -8.40
CA GLU A 68 -5.51 10.02 -7.40
C GLU A 68 -5.16 10.51 -6.00
N TRP A 69 -3.96 11.10 -5.82
CA TRP A 69 -3.50 11.58 -4.52
C TRP A 69 -4.30 12.78 -4.03
N PRO A 70 -4.99 12.67 -2.87
CA PRO A 70 -5.88 13.73 -2.42
C PRO A 70 -5.19 14.84 -1.62
N GLY A 71 -3.88 14.76 -1.37
CA GLY A 71 -3.05 15.89 -0.91
C GLY A 71 -3.19 16.32 0.55
N HIS A 72 -3.76 15.50 1.43
CA HIS A 72 -4.03 15.83 2.84
C HIS A 72 -3.20 15.00 3.82
#